data_AF-A0A936DMN6-F1
#
_entry.id   AF-A0A936DMN6-F1
#
_cell.length_a   1.000
_cell.length_b   1.000
_cell.length_c   1.000
_cell.angle_alpha   90.00
_cell.angle_beta   90.00
_cell.angle_gamma   90.00
#
_symmetry.space_group_name_H-M   'P 1'
#
loop_
_entity.id
_entity.type
_entity.pdbx_description
1 polymer ?
#
loop_
_entity_poly.entity_id
_entity_poly.type
_entity_poly.pdbx_seq_one_letter_code
_entity_poly.pdbx_strand_id
1 'polypeptide(L)'
;MDVKVTSLKGTKFNIPVTYEQVATESKFVKFSSRTVQVDSVIKPIVPSIIGLNMNMQLTITEDADISIIFDELAGDILRGTGRGNLSIKSLRTGLFTVSGLYEVEQGEYLFTLYNFVNKPFAIARGGTINWTGDPLNATIQLEAVYEGLSTSPYILIQEYLAADQRLIEEAKRRTEVKLKMLLTGSLLLPDIRFDIDMPDLTGQLKNFADNKIRYLRTNQDQLNQQVFGLLVLRTFLNSFDPTEIGSNLSTTTINTMSEMLSNQFSLFVTSLLSNAFDDVNFISGVDFNIGYDFDNTIPGSSKFNEGEVVFSLKHRLWNDQWIVTLGGNYKSSSSSIYGNSYFNPESIIEWNTPVPGLKLRIYYRGDESIEGLKHKIGTGISYRKEFDSFFDFKKELNSKAKTRNKNSIE
;
A
#
# COMPACT_ATOMS: atom_id res chain seq x y z
N MET A 1 -31.78 -11.73 -31.51
CA MET A 1 -32.51 -10.53 -31.05
C MET A 1 -31.58 -9.36 -31.24
N ASP A 2 -32.03 -8.35 -31.98
CA ASP A 2 -31.27 -7.13 -32.23
C ASP A 2 -31.91 -6.00 -31.44
N VAL A 3 -31.13 -5.32 -30.60
CA VAL A 3 -31.60 -4.24 -29.73
C VAL A 3 -30.70 -3.03 -29.88
N LYS A 4 -31.30 -1.84 -29.97
CA LYS A 4 -30.59 -0.56 -29.87
C LYS A 4 -31.09 0.15 -28.61
N VAL A 5 -30.15 0.55 -27.75
CA VAL A 5 -30.46 1.16 -26.46
C VAL A 5 -29.55 2.35 -26.21
N THR A 6 -30.08 3.36 -25.54
CA THR A 6 -29.33 4.52 -25.08
C THR A 6 -29.48 4.61 -23.57
N SER A 7 -28.37 4.80 -22.85
CA SER A 7 -28.40 4.94 -21.40
C SER A 7 -29.06 6.26 -21.00
N LEU A 8 -29.78 6.24 -19.88
CA LEU A 8 -30.36 7.43 -19.25
C LEU A 8 -29.86 7.54 -17.80
N LYS A 9 -30.11 8.68 -17.17
CA LYS A 9 -29.77 8.91 -15.76
C LYS A 9 -30.24 7.78 -14.86
N GLY A 10 -29.34 7.28 -14.03
CA GLY A 10 -29.58 6.14 -13.13
C GLY A 10 -29.30 4.77 -13.74
N THR A 11 -28.88 4.71 -15.02
CA THR A 11 -28.34 3.49 -15.62
C THR A 11 -27.05 3.11 -14.90
N LYS A 12 -26.97 1.87 -14.42
CA LYS A 12 -25.76 1.27 -13.87
C LYS A 12 -25.32 0.15 -14.78
N PHE A 13 -24.11 0.27 -15.32
CA PHE A 13 -23.52 -0.75 -16.17
C PHE A 13 -22.32 -1.36 -15.46
N ASN A 14 -22.45 -2.62 -15.10
CA ASN A 14 -21.44 -3.37 -14.36
C ASN A 14 -20.88 -4.47 -15.27
N ILE A 15 -19.56 -4.47 -15.47
CA ILE A 15 -18.86 -5.59 -16.07
C ILE A 15 -18.14 -6.31 -14.93
N PRO A 16 -18.69 -7.43 -14.41
CA PRO A 16 -17.95 -8.25 -13.45
C PRO A 16 -16.83 -8.96 -14.19
N VAL A 17 -15.59 -8.80 -13.72
CA VAL A 17 -14.45 -9.56 -14.21
C VAL A 17 -13.96 -10.49 -13.12
N THR A 18 -14.78 -11.50 -12.78
CA THR A 18 -14.40 -12.49 -11.75
C THR A 18 -13.75 -13.70 -12.39
N TYR A 19 -12.59 -14.09 -11.85
CA TYR A 19 -12.08 -15.47 -11.96
C TYR A 19 -12.77 -16.32 -10.89
N GLU A 20 -13.26 -17.51 -11.24
CA GLU A 20 -13.53 -18.53 -10.22
C GLU A 20 -12.19 -18.99 -9.64
N GLN A 21 -11.73 -18.36 -8.56
CA GLN A 21 -10.67 -18.92 -7.74
C GLN A 21 -11.29 -19.97 -6.82
N VAL A 22 -11.03 -21.24 -7.10
CA VAL A 22 -11.35 -22.31 -6.16
C VAL A 22 -10.45 -22.12 -4.94
N ALA A 23 -11.07 -21.69 -3.83
CA ALA A 23 -10.39 -21.59 -2.54
C ALA A 23 -9.72 -22.93 -2.21
N THR A 24 -8.39 -22.94 -2.16
CA THR A 24 -7.64 -24.09 -1.70
C THR A 24 -7.56 -24.01 -0.17
N GLU A 25 -8.09 -25.01 0.53
CA GLU A 25 -8.07 -25.06 1.99
C GLU A 25 -6.64 -24.87 2.55
N SER A 26 -6.53 -24.04 3.58
CA SER A 26 -5.30 -23.90 4.35
C SER A 26 -4.96 -25.20 5.08
N LYS A 27 -3.82 -25.80 4.73
CA LYS A 27 -3.34 -27.11 5.24
C LYS A 27 -3.03 -27.17 6.75
N PHE A 28 -3.22 -26.09 7.51
CA PHE A 28 -2.95 -26.04 8.95
C PHE A 28 -4.18 -26.27 9.84
N VAL A 29 -5.39 -26.23 9.29
CA VAL A 29 -6.60 -26.57 10.05
C VAL A 29 -6.99 -28.02 9.73
N LYS A 30 -6.68 -28.95 10.64
CA LYS A 30 -7.26 -30.30 10.60
C LYS A 30 -8.64 -30.26 11.27
N PHE A 31 -9.68 -30.09 10.46
CA PHE A 31 -11.03 -30.39 10.91
C PHE A 31 -11.20 -31.91 11.03
N SER A 32 -11.43 -32.43 12.23
CA SER A 32 -11.90 -33.80 12.39
C SER A 32 -13.39 -33.84 12.05
N SER A 33 -13.74 -34.19 10.82
CA SER A 33 -15.12 -34.48 10.47
C SER A 33 -15.54 -35.80 11.14
N ARG A 34 -16.66 -35.77 11.86
CA ARG A 34 -17.36 -36.97 12.30
C ARG A 34 -18.25 -37.38 11.13
N THR A 35 -17.94 -38.49 10.48
CA THR A 35 -18.65 -38.99 9.29
C THR A 35 -20.14 -39.13 9.59
N VAL A 36 -20.95 -38.24 9.02
CA VAL A 36 -22.38 -38.46 8.85
C VAL A 36 -22.56 -38.89 7.39
N GLN A 37 -23.14 -40.07 7.19
CA GLN A 37 -23.52 -40.53 5.86
C GLN A 37 -24.58 -39.57 5.32
N VAL A 38 -24.26 -38.88 4.24
CA VAL A 38 -25.21 -38.04 3.51
C VAL A 38 -25.82 -38.94 2.43
N ASP A 39 -27.10 -39.26 2.60
CA ASP A 39 -27.88 -39.93 1.57
C ASP A 39 -27.84 -39.12 0.27
N SER A 40 -27.64 -39.83 -0.84
CA SER A 40 -27.58 -39.28 -2.20
C SER A 40 -28.85 -38.50 -2.53
N VAL A 41 -28.79 -37.17 -2.41
CA VAL A 41 -29.84 -36.28 -2.91
C VAL A 41 -29.78 -36.31 -4.43
N ILE A 42 -30.79 -36.92 -5.06
CA ILE A 42 -31.01 -36.86 -6.51
C ILE A 42 -31.15 -35.38 -6.87
N LYS A 43 -30.17 -34.82 -7.59
CA LYS A 43 -30.26 -33.46 -8.15
C LYS A 43 -31.42 -33.44 -9.15
N PRO A 44 -32.46 -32.59 -8.97
CA PRO A 44 -33.47 -32.41 -9.99
C PRO A 44 -32.79 -31.88 -11.26
N ILE A 45 -33.12 -32.48 -12.41
CA ILE A 45 -32.73 -31.95 -13.72
C ILE A 45 -33.47 -30.63 -13.90
N VAL A 46 -32.78 -29.53 -13.62
CA VAL A 46 -33.27 -28.19 -13.95
C VAL A 46 -33.13 -28.06 -15.47
N PRO A 47 -34.22 -27.80 -16.22
CA PRO A 47 -34.11 -27.60 -17.66
C PRO A 47 -33.14 -26.45 -17.92
N SER A 48 -32.06 -26.71 -18.67
CA SER A 48 -31.11 -25.66 -19.01
C SER A 48 -31.83 -24.66 -19.91
N ILE A 49 -31.81 -23.40 -19.50
CA ILE A 49 -32.22 -22.31 -20.38
C ILE A 49 -31.28 -22.36 -21.58
N ILE A 50 -31.78 -22.82 -22.72
CA ILE A 50 -31.06 -22.79 -23.99
C ILE A 50 -30.89 -21.30 -24.27
N GLY A 51 -29.68 -20.75 -24.06
CA GLY A 51 -29.39 -19.30 -24.03
C GLY A 51 -29.93 -18.52 -25.22
N LEU A 52 -29.87 -17.19 -25.26
CA LEU A 52 -30.40 -16.37 -26.37
C LEU A 52 -29.28 -15.81 -27.25
N ASN A 53 -29.46 -15.79 -28.58
CA ASN A 53 -28.60 -14.97 -29.46
C ASN A 53 -29.06 -13.52 -29.37
N MET A 54 -28.19 -12.66 -28.86
CA MET A 54 -28.42 -11.24 -28.66
C MET A 54 -27.32 -10.42 -29.35
N ASN A 55 -27.72 -9.36 -30.02
CA ASN A 55 -26.85 -8.34 -30.59
C ASN A 55 -27.40 -6.98 -30.15
N MET A 56 -26.63 -6.28 -29.35
CA MET A 56 -27.04 -5.04 -28.70
C MET A 56 -26.09 -3.93 -29.14
N GLN A 57 -26.66 -2.83 -29.64
CA GLN A 57 -25.94 -1.57 -29.86
C GLN A 57 -26.32 -0.64 -28.70
N LEU A 58 -25.36 -0.37 -27.84
CA LEU A 58 -25.52 0.45 -26.64
C LEU A 58 -24.80 1.78 -26.83
N THR A 59 -25.55 2.88 -26.79
CA THR A 59 -25.00 4.24 -26.71
C THR A 59 -24.99 4.67 -25.24
N ILE A 60 -23.79 4.82 -24.69
CA ILE A 60 -23.55 5.26 -23.33
C ILE A 60 -23.36 6.77 -23.31
N THR A 61 -24.05 7.43 -22.39
CA THR A 61 -24.05 8.86 -22.12
C THR A 61 -23.43 9.15 -20.77
N GLU A 62 -22.98 10.39 -20.55
CA GLU A 62 -22.32 10.83 -19.31
C GLU A 62 -23.18 10.68 -18.04
N ASP A 63 -24.50 10.54 -18.20
CA ASP A 63 -25.45 10.27 -17.09
C ASP A 63 -25.44 8.82 -16.58
N ALA A 64 -24.68 7.92 -17.19
CA ALA A 64 -24.58 6.52 -16.80
C ALA A 64 -23.37 6.27 -15.89
N ASP A 65 -23.61 5.55 -14.78
CA ASP A 65 -22.54 5.07 -13.91
C ASP A 65 -21.98 3.76 -14.47
N ILE A 66 -20.66 3.73 -14.70
CA ILE A 66 -19.94 2.54 -15.09
C ILE A 66 -19.03 2.11 -13.95
N SER A 67 -19.16 0.84 -13.57
CA SER A 67 -18.26 0.19 -12.64
C SER A 67 -17.66 -1.02 -13.31
N ILE A 68 -16.33 -1.02 -13.41
CA ILE A 68 -15.56 -2.18 -13.83
C ILE A 68 -14.78 -2.67 -12.61
N ILE A 69 -15.02 -3.93 -12.26
CA ILE A 69 -14.45 -4.56 -11.06
C ILE A 69 -13.45 -5.59 -11.55
N PHE A 70 -12.16 -5.39 -11.25
CA PHE A 70 -11.05 -6.20 -11.78
C PHE A 70 -10.62 -7.31 -10.82
N ASP A 71 -10.57 -7.00 -9.52
CA ASP A 71 -10.25 -7.95 -8.46
C ASP A 71 -10.97 -7.55 -7.17
N GLU A 72 -11.95 -8.35 -6.75
CA GLU A 72 -12.71 -8.13 -5.51
C GLU A 72 -11.85 -8.28 -4.25
N LEU A 73 -10.71 -9.01 -4.32
CA LEU A 73 -9.80 -9.21 -3.18
C LEU A 73 -8.84 -8.03 -2.98
N ALA A 74 -8.39 -7.40 -4.07
CA ALA A 74 -7.57 -6.18 -4.02
C ALA A 74 -8.42 -4.91 -3.85
N GLY A 75 -9.70 -4.95 -4.23
CA GLY A 75 -10.58 -3.77 -4.21
C GLY A 75 -10.38 -2.85 -5.42
N ASP A 76 -9.77 -3.36 -6.49
CA ASP A 76 -9.47 -2.62 -7.70
C ASP A 76 -10.77 -2.40 -8.50
N ILE A 77 -11.39 -1.26 -8.25
CA ILE A 77 -12.63 -0.83 -8.88
C ILE A 77 -12.34 0.45 -9.67
N LEU A 78 -12.53 0.40 -10.99
CA LEU A 78 -12.69 1.60 -11.79
C LEU A 78 -14.16 1.97 -11.77
N ARG A 79 -14.49 3.08 -11.12
CA ARG A 79 -15.83 3.63 -11.12
C ARG A 79 -15.82 5.00 -11.74
N GLY A 80 -16.73 5.26 -12.67
CA GLY A 80 -16.78 6.54 -13.34
C GLY A 80 -17.97 6.71 -14.25
N THR A 81 -18.05 7.89 -14.83
CA THR A 81 -19.00 8.28 -15.87
C THR A 81 -18.25 8.56 -17.16
N GLY A 82 -18.96 8.58 -18.27
CA GLY A 82 -18.34 8.73 -19.58
C GLY A 82 -19.30 8.45 -20.71
N ARG A 83 -18.75 8.37 -21.91
CA ARG A 83 -19.53 8.22 -23.14
C ARG A 83 -18.88 7.21 -24.07
N GLY A 84 -19.70 6.49 -24.82
CA GLY A 84 -19.17 5.49 -25.74
C GLY A 84 -20.26 4.78 -26.50
N ASN A 85 -19.89 4.13 -27.60
CA ASN A 85 -20.79 3.26 -28.34
C ASN A 85 -20.23 1.85 -28.28
N LEU A 86 -20.96 0.94 -27.64
CA LEU A 86 -20.58 -0.46 -27.47
C LEU A 86 -21.51 -1.37 -28.28
N SER A 87 -20.92 -2.30 -29.01
CA SER A 87 -21.60 -3.41 -29.65
C SER A 87 -21.37 -4.66 -28.81
N ILE A 88 -22.43 -5.18 -28.19
CA ILE A 88 -22.39 -6.39 -27.36
C ILE A 88 -23.08 -7.52 -28.11
N LYS A 89 -22.39 -8.64 -28.34
CA LYS A 89 -22.97 -9.84 -28.93
C LYS A 89 -22.84 -11.01 -27.96
N SER A 90 -23.95 -11.67 -27.67
CA SER A 90 -24.02 -12.87 -26.85
C SER A 90 -24.68 -13.98 -27.67
N LEU A 91 -24.03 -15.13 -27.78
CA LEU A 91 -24.58 -16.29 -28.47
C LEU A 91 -25.02 -17.36 -27.46
N ARG A 92 -25.99 -18.19 -27.88
CA ARG A 92 -26.44 -19.35 -27.09
C ARG A 92 -25.29 -20.33 -26.76
N THR A 93 -24.22 -20.29 -27.55
CA THR A 93 -23.02 -21.12 -27.38
C THR A 93 -22.12 -20.66 -26.22
N GLY A 94 -22.43 -19.53 -25.58
CA GLY A 94 -21.61 -18.92 -24.53
C GLY A 94 -20.60 -17.91 -25.06
N LEU A 95 -20.47 -17.73 -26.39
CA LEU A 95 -19.63 -16.66 -26.95
C LEU A 95 -20.23 -15.30 -26.60
N PHE A 96 -19.50 -14.53 -25.81
CA PHE A 96 -19.83 -13.16 -25.45
C PHE A 96 -18.73 -12.24 -25.94
N THR A 97 -19.09 -11.20 -26.70
CA THR A 97 -18.15 -10.23 -27.26
C THR A 97 -18.62 -8.82 -27.04
N VAL A 98 -17.68 -7.92 -26.77
CA VAL A 98 -17.86 -6.48 -26.63
C VAL A 98 -16.91 -5.81 -27.59
N SER A 99 -17.38 -4.81 -28.31
CA SER A 99 -16.53 -3.99 -29.17
C SER A 99 -16.96 -2.54 -29.15
N GLY A 100 -16.00 -1.63 -29.11
CA GLY A 100 -16.27 -0.20 -29.07
C GLY A 100 -15.31 0.55 -28.16
N LEU A 101 -15.36 1.87 -28.29
CA LEU A 101 -14.56 2.81 -27.52
C LEU A 101 -15.46 3.46 -26.46
N TYR A 102 -14.94 3.50 -25.25
CA TYR A 102 -15.50 4.25 -24.14
C TYR A 102 -14.50 5.32 -23.70
N GLU A 103 -14.96 6.56 -23.61
CA GLU A 103 -14.19 7.70 -23.13
C GLU A 103 -14.68 8.08 -21.74
N VAL A 104 -13.77 8.05 -20.78
CA VAL A 104 -14.02 8.37 -19.38
C VAL A 104 -14.09 9.89 -19.22
N GLU A 105 -15.18 10.37 -18.62
CA GLU A 105 -15.36 11.78 -18.30
C GLU A 105 -14.86 12.07 -16.88
N GLN A 106 -15.23 11.23 -15.92
CA GLN A 106 -14.76 11.27 -14.54
C GLN A 106 -14.69 9.85 -13.98
N GLY A 107 -13.72 9.58 -13.13
CA GLY A 107 -13.73 8.35 -12.34
C GLY A 107 -12.71 8.33 -11.23
N GLU A 108 -12.67 7.23 -10.51
CA GLU A 108 -11.67 6.94 -9.49
C GLU A 108 -11.04 5.58 -9.80
N TYR A 109 -9.73 5.51 -9.63
CA TYR A 109 -8.94 4.29 -9.63
C TYR A 109 -8.31 4.12 -8.25
N LEU A 110 -8.66 3.06 -7.55
CA LEU A 110 -8.01 2.72 -6.28
C LEU A 110 -6.68 2.04 -6.56
N PHE A 111 -5.57 2.73 -6.28
CA PHE A 111 -4.25 2.13 -6.37
C PHE A 111 -3.91 1.38 -5.08
N THR A 112 -3.58 0.11 -5.26
CA THR A 112 -3.16 -0.79 -4.18
C THR A 112 -1.71 -1.22 -4.39
N LEU A 113 -0.85 -1.03 -3.37
CA LEU A 113 0.54 -1.49 -3.39
C LEU A 113 0.78 -2.42 -2.20
N TYR A 114 1.06 -3.70 -2.49
CA TYR A 114 1.36 -4.78 -1.54
C TYR A 114 0.46 -4.81 -0.28
N ASN A 115 -0.84 -4.50 -0.44
CA ASN A 115 -1.86 -4.47 0.62
C ASN A 115 -1.63 -3.43 1.74
N PHE A 116 -0.72 -2.46 1.58
CA PHE A 116 -0.46 -1.44 2.60
C PHE A 116 -0.68 0.00 2.14
N VAL A 117 -0.54 0.28 0.85
CA VAL A 117 -0.92 1.57 0.27
C VAL A 117 -2.24 1.40 -0.45
N ASN A 118 -3.31 2.03 0.06
CA ASN A 118 -4.59 2.13 -0.62
C ASN A 118 -4.86 3.62 -0.87
N LYS A 119 -4.70 4.08 -2.10
CA LYS A 119 -4.77 5.51 -2.46
C LYS A 119 -5.70 5.70 -3.65
N PRO A 120 -6.80 6.45 -3.50
CA PRO A 120 -7.67 6.76 -4.62
C PRO A 120 -7.00 7.80 -5.53
N PHE A 121 -6.91 7.51 -6.81
CA PHE A 121 -6.49 8.43 -7.85
C PHE A 121 -7.72 8.85 -8.65
N ALA A 122 -7.88 10.16 -8.87
CA ALA A 122 -8.95 10.69 -9.71
C ALA A 122 -8.57 10.51 -11.18
N ILE A 123 -9.38 9.79 -11.97
CA ILE A 123 -9.14 9.61 -13.40
C ILE A 123 -9.39 10.94 -14.11
N ALA A 124 -8.38 11.40 -14.84
CA ALA A 124 -8.45 12.58 -15.67
C ALA A 124 -9.36 12.34 -16.88
N ARG A 125 -10.10 13.39 -17.24
CA ARG A 125 -11.00 13.38 -18.41
C ARG A 125 -10.25 13.02 -19.70
N GLY A 126 -10.89 12.22 -20.54
CA GLY A 126 -10.39 11.88 -21.88
C GLY A 126 -9.62 10.56 -21.95
N GLY A 127 -9.45 9.87 -20.81
CA GLY A 127 -8.96 8.50 -20.81
C GLY A 127 -9.89 7.56 -21.57
N THR A 128 -9.34 6.51 -22.19
CA THR A 128 -10.12 5.60 -23.04
C THR A 128 -10.02 4.14 -22.61
N ILE A 129 -11.12 3.41 -22.79
CA ILE A 129 -11.20 1.95 -22.69
C ILE A 129 -11.72 1.42 -24.02
N ASN A 130 -10.96 0.54 -24.66
CA ASN A 130 -11.26 0.02 -25.98
C ASN A 130 -11.43 -1.50 -25.94
N TRP A 131 -12.59 -1.98 -26.37
CA TRP A 131 -12.84 -3.41 -26.56
C TRP A 131 -12.82 -3.76 -28.05
N THR A 132 -12.19 -4.87 -28.40
CA THR A 132 -12.04 -5.34 -29.79
C THR A 132 -12.64 -6.73 -30.02
N GLY A 133 -13.37 -7.27 -29.05
CA GLY A 133 -14.02 -8.57 -29.14
C GLY A 133 -14.20 -9.19 -27.78
N ASP A 134 -13.12 -9.64 -27.15
CA ASP A 134 -13.20 -10.27 -25.83
C ASP A 134 -13.47 -9.22 -24.74
N PRO A 135 -14.54 -9.35 -23.92
CA PRO A 135 -14.82 -8.44 -22.82
C PRO A 135 -13.70 -8.32 -21.77
N LEU A 136 -12.89 -9.38 -21.62
CA LEU A 136 -11.80 -9.46 -20.63
C LEU A 136 -10.51 -8.82 -21.16
N ASN A 137 -10.34 -8.77 -22.48
CA ASN A 137 -9.14 -8.22 -23.13
C ASN A 137 -9.41 -6.81 -23.67
N ALA A 138 -9.85 -5.90 -22.81
CA ALA A 138 -9.91 -4.48 -23.17
C ALA A 138 -8.52 -3.83 -23.06
N THR A 139 -8.27 -2.83 -23.90
CA THR A 139 -7.08 -1.99 -23.80
C THR A 139 -7.44 -0.65 -23.16
N ILE A 140 -6.66 -0.23 -22.18
CA ILE A 140 -6.83 1.07 -21.52
C ILE A 140 -5.72 2.05 -21.88
N GLN A 141 -6.07 3.32 -21.84
CA GLN A 141 -5.17 4.46 -21.87
C GLN A 141 -5.79 5.53 -20.96
N LEU A 142 -5.48 5.46 -19.68
CA LEU A 142 -6.03 6.37 -18.66
C LEU A 142 -4.89 7.16 -18.03
N GLU A 143 -5.16 8.43 -17.70
CA GLU A 143 -4.35 9.21 -16.79
C GLU A 143 -5.15 9.42 -15.52
N ALA A 144 -4.53 9.26 -14.36
CA ALA A 144 -5.15 9.50 -13.08
C ALA A 144 -4.22 10.35 -12.20
N VAL A 145 -4.79 11.18 -11.33
CA VAL A 145 -4.05 12.14 -10.51
C VAL A 145 -4.38 11.91 -9.03
N TYR A 146 -3.36 11.83 -8.20
CA TYR A 146 -3.52 11.86 -6.75
C TYR A 146 -3.50 13.31 -6.27
N GLU A 147 -4.66 13.77 -5.80
CA GLU A 147 -4.91 15.15 -5.41
C GLU A 147 -4.61 15.40 -3.91
N GLY A 148 -4.52 16.67 -3.53
CA GLY A 148 -4.37 17.07 -2.12
C GLY A 148 -2.99 16.80 -1.52
N LEU A 149 -1.98 16.57 -2.36
CA LEU A 149 -0.59 16.45 -1.96
C LEU A 149 0.08 17.82 -2.02
N SER A 150 0.68 18.22 -0.90
CA SER A 150 1.45 19.46 -0.81
C SER A 150 2.69 19.21 0.03
N THR A 151 3.87 19.49 -0.51
CA THR A 151 5.15 19.32 0.21
C THR A 151 6.21 20.29 -0.29
N SER A 152 7.31 20.37 0.45
CA SER A 152 8.47 21.19 0.11
C SER A 152 9.26 20.52 -1.04
N PRO A 153 9.55 21.23 -2.15
CA PRO A 153 10.44 20.71 -3.19
C PRO A 153 11.91 20.66 -2.75
N TYR A 154 12.29 21.30 -1.64
CA TYR A 154 13.68 21.42 -1.19
C TYR A 154 14.48 20.11 -1.28
N ILE A 155 13.97 19.01 -0.71
CA ILE A 155 14.67 17.71 -0.71
C ILE A 155 14.91 17.18 -2.13
N LEU A 156 13.95 17.41 -3.03
CA LEU A 156 14.03 16.95 -4.42
C LEU A 156 15.12 17.71 -5.20
N ILE A 157 15.27 19.02 -4.95
CA ILE A 157 16.10 19.92 -5.76
C ILE A 157 17.31 20.49 -5.02
N GLN A 158 17.61 20.02 -3.80
CA GLN A 158 18.64 20.59 -2.92
C GLN A 158 20.01 20.70 -3.60
N GLU A 159 20.35 19.74 -4.45
CA GLU A 159 21.60 19.69 -5.22
C GLU A 159 21.78 20.87 -6.20
N TYR A 160 20.68 21.55 -6.57
CA TYR A 160 20.69 22.69 -7.49
C TYR A 160 20.62 24.05 -6.78
N LEU A 161 20.32 24.10 -5.48
CA LEU A 161 19.98 25.35 -4.78
C LEU A 161 21.19 26.22 -4.41
N ALA A 162 22.42 25.75 -4.64
CA ALA A 162 23.66 26.44 -4.27
C ALA A 162 23.63 26.99 -2.83
N ALA A 163 24.53 27.91 -2.46
CA ALA A 163 24.48 28.60 -1.16
C ALA A 163 23.54 29.84 -1.19
N ASP A 164 22.57 29.89 -2.12
CA ASP A 164 21.61 31.00 -2.18
C ASP A 164 20.52 30.81 -1.13
N GLN A 165 20.69 31.49 0.00
CA GLN A 165 19.77 31.39 1.12
C GLN A 165 18.32 31.75 0.75
N ARG A 166 18.10 32.65 -0.23
CA ARG A 166 16.74 33.04 -0.61
C ARG A 166 16.02 31.91 -1.33
N LEU A 167 16.70 31.26 -2.28
CA LEU A 167 16.14 30.11 -3.00
C LEU A 167 15.93 28.91 -2.07
N ILE A 168 16.82 28.70 -1.10
CA ILE A 168 16.65 27.65 -0.08
C ILE A 168 15.38 27.89 0.75
N GLU A 169 15.18 29.11 1.27
CA GLU A 169 13.99 29.43 2.07
C GLU A 169 12.70 29.36 1.23
N GLU A 170 12.78 29.70 -0.05
CA GLU A 170 11.64 29.58 -0.97
C GLU A 170 11.32 28.10 -1.28
N ALA A 171 12.35 27.28 -1.55
CA ALA A 171 12.20 25.86 -1.80
C ALA A 171 11.70 25.07 -0.58
N LYS A 172 11.88 25.58 0.65
CA LYS A 172 11.32 24.99 1.87
C LYS A 172 9.81 25.20 2.01
N ARG A 173 9.22 26.12 1.24
CA ARG A 173 7.76 26.37 1.27
C ARG A 173 7.03 25.22 0.58
N ARG A 174 5.91 24.81 1.15
CA ARG A 174 5.08 23.75 0.56
C ARG A 174 4.43 24.26 -0.73
N THR A 175 4.48 23.43 -1.77
CA THR A 175 3.81 23.64 -3.05
C THR A 175 2.86 22.48 -3.33
N GLU A 176 1.85 22.69 -4.17
CA GLU A 176 1.04 21.58 -4.70
C GLU A 176 1.92 20.65 -5.52
N VAL A 177 1.75 19.33 -5.32
CA VAL A 177 2.39 18.28 -6.11
C VAL A 177 1.29 17.43 -6.73
N LYS A 178 1.24 17.40 -8.06
CA LYS A 178 0.37 16.52 -8.84
C LYS A 178 1.13 15.25 -9.16
N LEU A 179 0.81 14.18 -8.43
CA LEU A 179 1.30 12.84 -8.73
C LEU A 179 0.38 12.21 -9.77
N LYS A 180 0.89 11.97 -10.97
CA LYS A 180 0.16 11.40 -12.09
C LYS A 180 0.48 9.92 -12.24
N MET A 181 -0.51 9.16 -12.66
CA MET A 181 -0.46 7.75 -12.93
C MET A 181 -1.01 7.51 -14.32
N LEU A 182 -0.20 6.92 -15.20
CA LEU A 182 -0.57 6.51 -16.53
C LEU A 182 -0.82 5.01 -16.50
N LEU A 183 -2.07 4.62 -16.79
CA LEU A 183 -2.51 3.24 -16.86
C LEU A 183 -2.70 2.87 -18.32
N THR A 184 -1.86 1.97 -18.84
CA THR A 184 -1.85 1.61 -20.27
C THR A 184 -1.86 0.10 -20.49
N GLY A 185 -2.25 -0.35 -21.67
CA GLY A 185 -2.20 -1.78 -22.00
C GLY A 185 -3.45 -2.53 -21.55
N SER A 186 -3.30 -3.73 -21.01
CA SER A 186 -4.44 -4.59 -20.66
C SER A 186 -5.24 -4.01 -19.49
N LEU A 187 -6.57 -4.03 -19.60
CA LEU A 187 -7.48 -3.64 -18.52
C LEU A 187 -7.28 -4.48 -17.25
N LEU A 188 -6.96 -5.77 -17.40
CA LEU A 188 -6.79 -6.69 -16.27
C LEU A 188 -5.41 -6.66 -15.63
N LEU A 189 -4.40 -6.28 -16.41
CA LEU A 189 -3.04 -6.16 -15.93
C LEU A 189 -2.43 -4.92 -16.60
N PRO A 190 -2.79 -3.72 -16.10
CA PRO A 190 -2.33 -2.49 -16.70
C PRO A 190 -0.84 -2.28 -16.43
N ASP A 191 -0.14 -1.74 -17.43
CA ASP A 191 1.19 -1.16 -17.25
C ASP A 191 1.03 0.22 -16.57
N ILE A 192 1.56 0.32 -15.36
CA ILE A 192 1.45 1.49 -14.50
C ILE A 192 2.75 2.28 -14.57
N ARG A 193 2.68 3.52 -15.05
CA ARG A 193 3.80 4.46 -15.01
C ARG A 193 3.41 5.70 -14.24
N PHE A 194 4.35 6.25 -13.49
CA PHE A 194 4.14 7.45 -12.70
C PHE A 194 4.80 8.66 -13.33
N ASP A 195 4.29 9.84 -12.99
CA ASP A 195 4.93 11.12 -13.28
C ASP A 195 4.62 12.12 -12.16
N ILE A 196 5.43 13.16 -12.04
CA ILE A 196 5.31 14.18 -10.98
C ILE A 196 5.27 15.54 -11.65
N ASP A 197 4.40 16.42 -11.17
CA ASP A 197 4.27 17.78 -11.65
C ASP A 197 4.05 18.74 -10.46
N MET A 198 4.58 19.95 -10.56
CA MET A 198 4.48 20.99 -9.53
C MET A 198 4.07 22.30 -10.20
N PRO A 199 2.77 22.48 -10.47
CA PRO A 199 2.28 23.56 -11.34
C PRO A 199 2.48 24.95 -10.75
N ASP A 200 2.49 25.07 -9.42
CA ASP A 200 2.58 26.37 -8.73
C ASP A 200 4.00 26.91 -8.59
N LEU A 201 5.01 26.09 -8.88
CA LEU A 201 6.40 26.58 -8.87
C LEU A 201 6.61 27.59 -9.99
N THR A 202 7.41 28.61 -9.71
CA THR A 202 7.75 29.65 -10.69
C THR A 202 9.25 29.92 -10.73
N GLY A 203 9.69 30.67 -11.74
CA GLY A 203 11.07 31.15 -11.84
C GLY A 203 12.12 30.03 -11.86
N GLN A 204 13.18 30.22 -11.07
CA GLN A 204 14.33 29.28 -11.01
C GLN A 204 13.95 27.95 -10.35
N LEU A 205 13.11 27.96 -9.32
CA LEU A 205 12.67 26.73 -8.65
C LEU A 205 11.92 25.80 -9.59
N LYS A 206 11.03 26.35 -10.44
CA LYS A 206 10.37 25.55 -11.48
C LYS A 206 11.37 24.90 -12.43
N ASN A 207 12.38 25.65 -12.88
CA ASN A 207 13.38 25.11 -13.79
C ASN A 207 14.17 23.95 -13.14
N PHE A 208 14.58 24.08 -11.87
CA PHE A 208 15.28 23.01 -11.16
C PHE A 208 14.39 21.78 -10.94
N ALA A 209 13.14 21.99 -10.51
CA ALA A 209 12.16 20.93 -10.35
C ALA A 209 11.90 20.18 -11.67
N ASP A 210 11.60 20.90 -12.74
CA ASP A 210 11.30 20.32 -14.05
C ASP A 210 12.51 19.57 -14.63
N ASN A 211 13.75 20.02 -14.33
CA ASN A 211 14.97 19.32 -14.73
C ASN A 211 15.17 18.03 -13.92
N LYS A 212 14.99 18.07 -12.59
CA LYS A 212 15.07 16.87 -11.74
C LYS A 212 14.03 15.83 -12.13
N ILE A 213 12.78 16.25 -12.34
CA ILE A 213 11.70 15.36 -12.78
C ILE A 213 12.04 14.74 -14.15
N ARG A 214 12.55 15.53 -15.09
CA ARG A 214 13.02 15.00 -16.39
C ARG A 214 14.13 13.95 -16.24
N TYR A 215 15.07 14.15 -15.33
CA TYR A 215 16.08 13.16 -15.00
C TYR A 215 15.46 11.89 -14.42
N LEU A 216 14.55 12.01 -13.44
CA LEU A 216 13.86 10.87 -12.83
C LEU A 216 13.05 10.06 -13.85
N ARG A 217 12.46 10.69 -14.87
CA ARG A 217 11.78 9.97 -15.97
C ARG A 217 12.70 9.03 -16.76
N THR A 218 14.02 9.23 -16.72
CA THR A 218 14.98 8.32 -17.36
C THR A 218 15.35 7.12 -16.48
N ASN A 219 15.04 7.17 -15.19
CA ASN A 219 15.30 6.11 -14.22
C ASN A 219 14.01 5.79 -13.44
N GLN A 220 13.25 4.83 -13.97
CA GLN A 220 11.93 4.48 -13.44
C GLN A 220 11.98 4.06 -11.96
N ASP A 221 13.05 3.39 -11.52
CA ASP A 221 13.19 2.95 -10.12
C ASP A 221 13.31 4.14 -9.16
N GLN A 222 14.14 5.14 -9.51
CA GLN A 222 14.25 6.35 -8.73
C GLN A 222 12.94 7.15 -8.72
N LEU A 223 12.24 7.22 -9.85
CA LEU A 223 10.92 7.87 -9.91
C LEU A 223 9.91 7.15 -9.00
N ASN A 224 9.86 5.82 -9.07
CA ASN A 224 8.99 4.99 -8.24
C ASN A 224 9.30 5.17 -6.75
N GLN A 225 10.57 5.31 -6.36
CA GLN A 225 10.96 5.63 -4.99
C GLN A 225 10.42 7.00 -4.54
N GLN A 226 10.50 8.02 -5.38
CA GLN A 226 9.94 9.34 -5.06
C GLN A 226 8.42 9.27 -4.90
N VAL A 227 7.73 8.59 -5.81
CA VAL A 227 6.28 8.35 -5.74
C VAL A 227 5.92 7.65 -4.44
N PHE A 228 6.69 6.64 -4.04
CA PHE A 228 6.50 5.94 -2.79
C PHE A 228 6.61 6.87 -1.58
N GLY A 229 7.66 7.69 -1.52
CA GLY A 229 7.84 8.71 -0.49
C GLY A 229 6.66 9.67 -0.42
N LEU A 230 6.14 10.11 -1.56
CA LEU A 230 4.98 11.01 -1.62
C LEU A 230 3.68 10.34 -1.15
N LEU A 231 3.44 9.08 -1.51
CA LEU A 231 2.22 8.37 -1.12
C LEU A 231 2.20 7.99 0.37
N VAL A 232 3.37 7.65 0.91
CA VAL A 232 3.51 7.11 2.27
C VAL A 232 3.90 8.19 3.28
N LEU A 233 4.95 8.96 2.98
CA LEU A 233 5.46 10.00 3.87
C LEU A 233 4.92 11.40 3.58
N ARG A 234 4.25 11.59 2.43
CA ARG A 234 3.85 12.92 1.93
C ARG A 234 5.04 13.88 1.75
N THR A 235 6.23 13.35 1.45
CA THR A 235 7.44 14.14 1.16
C THR A 235 8.33 13.43 0.15
N PHE A 236 9.18 14.18 -0.56
CA PHE A 236 10.20 13.61 -1.44
C PHE A 236 11.26 12.86 -0.64
N LEU A 237 11.83 11.84 -1.26
CA LEU A 237 12.99 11.13 -0.73
C LEU A 237 14.27 11.79 -1.23
N ASN A 238 15.35 11.59 -0.48
CA ASN A 238 16.64 12.05 -0.94
C ASN A 238 17.19 11.13 -2.02
N SER A 239 17.69 11.69 -3.11
CA SER A 239 18.51 10.92 -4.05
C SER A 239 19.95 10.86 -3.53
N PHE A 240 20.22 10.02 -2.54
CA PHE A 240 21.59 9.75 -2.12
C PHE A 240 22.10 8.44 -2.73
N ASP A 241 23.28 8.50 -3.33
CA ASP A 241 24.08 7.34 -3.69
C ASP A 241 24.64 6.70 -2.40
N PRO A 242 24.39 5.41 -2.12
CA PRO A 242 24.93 4.72 -0.95
C PRO A 242 26.46 4.73 -0.84
N THR A 243 27.17 5.11 -1.90
CA THR A 243 28.64 5.17 -1.92
C THR A 243 29.23 6.46 -1.34
N GLU A 244 28.43 7.52 -1.11
CA GLU A 244 28.88 8.81 -0.53
C GLU A 244 28.72 8.88 1.00
N ILE A 245 28.59 7.75 1.68
CA ILE A 245 28.31 7.66 3.13
C ILE A 245 29.48 8.15 4.01
N GLY A 246 30.68 8.37 3.46
CA GLY A 246 31.90 8.58 4.25
C GLY A 246 32.24 10.02 4.67
N SER A 247 31.78 11.07 3.99
CA SER A 247 32.39 12.41 4.12
C SER A 247 31.45 13.60 4.37
N ASN A 248 30.14 13.47 4.16
CA ASN A 248 29.19 14.59 4.24
C ASN A 248 28.09 14.45 5.32
N LEU A 249 28.25 13.53 6.28
CA LEU A 249 27.28 13.36 7.37
C LEU A 249 27.30 14.51 8.40
N SER A 250 28.31 15.37 8.38
CA SER A 250 28.56 16.39 9.41
C SER A 250 28.16 17.83 9.06
N THR A 251 27.76 18.14 7.82
CA THR A 251 27.60 19.53 7.36
C THR A 251 26.22 19.93 6.82
N THR A 252 25.27 18.99 6.69
CA THR A 252 23.92 19.34 6.21
C THR A 252 23.04 19.75 7.39
N THR A 253 22.77 21.06 7.53
CA THR A 253 21.89 21.60 8.57
C THR A 253 20.44 21.12 8.34
N ILE A 254 20.07 20.02 8.98
CA ILE A 254 18.72 19.45 8.99
C ILE A 254 17.83 20.39 9.80
N ASN A 255 16.94 21.13 9.13
CA ASN A 255 16.11 22.16 9.78
C ASN A 255 14.67 21.70 10.03
N THR A 256 14.21 20.61 9.41
CA THR A 256 12.86 20.09 9.62
C THR A 256 12.86 18.57 9.83
N MET A 257 11.98 18.11 10.73
CA MET A 257 11.80 16.69 11.05
C MET A 257 11.43 15.83 9.83
N SER A 258 10.66 16.40 8.90
CA SER A 258 10.28 15.76 7.63
C SER A 258 11.46 15.50 6.69
N GLU A 259 12.46 16.40 6.63
CA GLU A 259 13.70 16.22 5.85
C GLU A 259 14.59 15.12 6.43
N MET A 260 14.57 14.93 7.75
CA MET A 260 15.33 13.86 8.38
C MET A 260 14.66 12.49 8.21
N LEU A 261 13.34 12.43 8.37
CA LEU A 261 12.54 11.23 8.14
C LEU A 261 12.68 10.75 6.70
N SER A 262 12.60 11.65 5.72
CA SER A 262 12.82 11.29 4.32
C SER A 262 14.21 10.71 4.10
N ASN A 263 15.25 11.25 4.74
CA ASN A 263 16.62 10.76 4.57
C ASN A 263 16.82 9.35 5.17
N GLN A 264 16.35 9.12 6.40
CA GLN A 264 16.48 7.82 7.08
C GLN A 264 15.55 6.75 6.49
N PHE A 265 14.32 7.15 6.15
CA PHE A 265 13.38 6.28 5.47
C PHE A 265 13.80 5.99 4.04
N SER A 266 14.43 6.93 3.32
CA SER A 266 14.99 6.63 2.00
C SER A 266 16.00 5.50 2.08
N LEU A 267 16.90 5.49 3.07
CA LEU A 267 17.85 4.37 3.26
C LEU A 267 17.12 3.04 3.54
N PHE A 268 16.09 3.08 4.37
CA PHE A 268 15.26 1.92 4.71
C PHE A 268 14.45 1.38 3.51
N VAL A 269 13.75 2.27 2.81
CA VAL A 269 12.97 1.98 1.61
C VAL A 269 13.86 1.46 0.51
N THR A 270 14.97 2.14 0.21
CA THR A 270 15.91 1.68 -0.81
C THR A 270 16.40 0.26 -0.49
N SER A 271 16.71 -0.05 0.78
CA SER A 271 17.13 -1.40 1.19
C SER A 271 16.03 -2.46 1.12
N LEU A 272 14.77 -2.09 1.34
CA LEU A 272 13.63 -3.02 1.23
C LEU A 272 13.24 -3.24 -0.23
N LEU A 273 13.16 -2.16 -0.99
CA LEU A 273 12.79 -2.15 -2.39
C LEU A 273 13.87 -2.85 -3.24
N SER A 274 15.16 -2.58 -3.02
CA SER A 274 16.23 -3.27 -3.74
C SER A 274 16.24 -4.78 -3.54
N ASN A 275 15.73 -5.27 -2.40
CA ASN A 275 15.63 -6.69 -2.10
C ASN A 275 14.28 -7.31 -2.48
N ALA A 276 13.25 -6.50 -2.69
CA ALA A 276 11.89 -6.94 -3.00
C ALA A 276 11.64 -7.10 -4.51
N PHE A 277 12.38 -6.37 -5.36
CA PHE A 277 12.12 -6.31 -6.80
C PHE A 277 12.78 -7.41 -7.65
N ASP A 278 13.62 -8.28 -7.08
CA ASP A 278 14.45 -9.17 -7.91
C ASP A 278 13.86 -10.54 -8.29
N ASP A 279 12.99 -11.22 -7.51
CA ASP A 279 12.22 -12.41 -8.01
C ASP A 279 11.37 -13.18 -6.98
N VAL A 280 11.07 -12.66 -5.79
CA VAL A 280 10.46 -13.49 -4.74
C VAL A 280 9.06 -13.01 -4.38
N ASN A 281 8.07 -13.91 -4.49
CA ASN A 281 6.72 -13.86 -3.89
C ASN A 281 6.77 -13.80 -2.34
N PHE A 282 7.73 -13.06 -1.78
CA PHE A 282 8.11 -12.98 -0.37
C PHE A 282 7.11 -12.16 0.44
N ILE A 283 6.26 -11.37 -0.20
CA ILE A 283 5.43 -10.36 0.47
C ILE A 283 4.00 -10.88 0.66
N SER A 284 3.77 -11.57 1.77
CA SER A 284 2.41 -12.01 2.18
C SER A 284 1.70 -11.03 3.12
N GLY A 285 2.21 -9.81 3.28
CA GLY A 285 1.53 -8.75 4.03
C GLY A 285 2.51 -7.86 4.75
N VAL A 286 2.37 -6.55 4.51
CA VAL A 286 3.17 -5.50 5.13
C VAL A 286 2.21 -4.58 5.87
N ASP A 287 2.45 -4.34 7.15
CA ASP A 287 1.70 -3.38 7.96
C ASP A 287 2.63 -2.22 8.31
N PHE A 288 2.25 -1.01 7.91
CA PHE A 288 3.04 0.20 8.09
C PHE A 288 2.25 1.22 8.91
N ASN A 289 2.84 1.68 10.01
CA ASN A 289 2.24 2.66 10.90
C ASN A 289 3.17 3.86 11.08
N ILE A 290 2.64 5.07 10.87
CA ILE A 290 3.28 6.34 11.28
C ILE A 290 2.40 6.98 12.34
N GLY A 291 2.95 7.15 13.55
CA GLY A 291 2.36 7.95 14.61
C GLY A 291 3.08 9.30 14.71
N TYR A 292 2.31 10.36 14.99
CA TYR A 292 2.83 11.71 15.18
C TYR A 292 2.27 12.30 16.49
N ASP A 293 3.13 12.77 17.40
CA ASP A 293 2.73 13.47 18.64
C ASP A 293 3.43 14.84 18.78
N PHE A 294 2.67 15.90 19.10
CA PHE A 294 3.15 17.27 19.33
C PHE A 294 2.74 17.68 20.75
N ASP A 295 3.71 17.90 21.64
CA ASP A 295 3.43 18.52 22.94
C ASP A 295 3.54 20.05 22.81
N ASN A 296 2.45 20.75 23.09
CA ASN A 296 2.30 22.19 22.87
C ASN A 296 1.97 22.90 24.19
N THR A 297 2.86 22.79 25.17
CA THR A 297 2.56 23.10 26.59
C THR A 297 2.91 24.50 27.08
N ILE A 298 3.18 25.52 26.24
CA ILE A 298 3.29 26.92 26.72
C ILE A 298 2.74 27.95 25.70
N PRO A 299 1.61 28.63 25.99
CA PRO A 299 1.17 29.80 25.22
C PRO A 299 2.12 30.98 25.47
N GLY A 300 2.75 31.52 24.41
CA GLY A 300 3.49 32.78 24.46
C GLY A 300 5.01 32.69 24.50
N SER A 301 5.61 31.50 24.40
CA SER A 301 7.05 31.34 24.15
C SER A 301 7.29 30.72 22.78
N SER A 302 8.06 31.39 21.93
CA SER A 302 8.57 30.88 20.64
C SER A 302 9.67 29.82 20.87
N LYS A 303 9.31 28.71 21.51
CA LYS A 303 10.11 27.49 21.58
C LYS A 303 9.48 26.48 20.64
N PHE A 304 10.27 26.03 19.66
CA PHE A 304 9.86 25.03 18.68
C PHE A 304 9.58 23.68 19.36
N ASN A 305 8.55 23.00 18.85
CA ASN A 305 7.87 21.83 19.40
C ASN A 305 8.80 20.66 19.72
N GLU A 306 8.58 20.01 20.86
CA GLU A 306 9.00 18.61 21.04
C GLU A 306 8.03 17.72 20.25
N GLY A 307 8.58 16.76 19.49
CA GLY A 307 7.80 15.93 18.59
C GLY A 307 8.32 14.51 18.53
N GLU A 308 7.41 13.54 18.59
CA GLU A 308 7.73 12.12 18.42
C GLU A 308 7.09 11.58 17.14
N VAL A 309 7.92 10.89 16.34
CA VAL A 309 7.48 10.16 15.16
C VAL A 309 7.84 8.69 15.36
N VAL A 310 6.83 7.84 15.40
CA VAL A 310 7.02 6.38 15.47
C VAL A 310 6.75 5.81 14.11
N PHE A 311 7.68 4.99 13.58
CA PHE A 311 7.42 4.17 12.42
C PHE A 311 7.58 2.69 12.76
N SER A 312 6.72 1.86 12.22
CA SER A 312 6.91 0.40 12.27
C SER A 312 6.44 -0.24 10.98
N LEU A 313 7.22 -1.18 10.50
CA LEU A 313 6.97 -2.02 9.35
C LEU A 313 6.97 -3.46 9.82
N LYS A 314 5.84 -4.14 9.70
CA LYS A 314 5.71 -5.55 10.05
C LYS A 314 5.50 -6.38 8.81
N HIS A 315 6.37 -7.36 8.62
CA HIS A 315 6.37 -8.27 7.51
C HIS A 315 6.10 -9.70 7.99
N ARG A 316 5.24 -10.43 7.28
CA ARG A 316 4.85 -11.80 7.63
C ARG A 316 5.27 -12.78 6.54
N LEU A 317 5.88 -13.88 6.96
CA LEU A 317 6.53 -14.88 6.13
C LEU A 317 5.97 -16.27 6.39
N TRP A 318 5.89 -17.07 5.32
CA TRP A 318 5.49 -18.49 5.35
C TRP A 318 4.18 -18.72 6.12
N ASN A 319 3.09 -18.10 5.65
CA ASN A 319 1.76 -18.16 6.28
C ASN A 319 1.82 -17.80 7.78
N ASP A 320 2.37 -16.63 8.09
CA ASP A 320 2.52 -16.08 9.44
C ASP A 320 3.39 -16.90 10.40
N GLN A 321 4.19 -17.85 9.92
CA GLN A 321 5.13 -18.56 10.79
C GLN A 321 6.23 -17.63 11.31
N TRP A 322 6.74 -16.74 10.46
CA TRP A 322 7.76 -15.77 10.86
C TRP A 322 7.22 -14.36 10.69
N ILE A 323 7.50 -13.51 11.67
CA ILE A 323 7.09 -12.12 11.68
C ILE A 323 8.33 -11.29 11.95
N VAL A 324 8.69 -10.43 11.01
CA VAL A 324 9.79 -9.49 11.15
C VAL A 324 9.19 -8.10 11.28
N THR A 325 9.44 -7.43 12.40
CA THR A 325 9.04 -6.04 12.61
C THR A 325 10.31 -5.19 12.63
N LEU A 326 10.38 -4.21 11.75
CA LEU A 326 11.43 -3.20 11.71
C LEU A 326 10.79 -1.84 11.95
N GLY A 327 11.37 -1.03 12.80
CA GLY A 327 10.76 0.22 13.19
C GLY A 327 11.72 1.11 13.95
N GLY A 328 11.14 2.11 14.58
CA GLY A 328 11.83 2.96 15.52
C GLY A 328 11.05 4.22 15.79
N ASN A 329 11.48 4.95 16.81
CA ASN A 329 10.93 6.24 17.14
C ASN A 329 12.00 7.32 17.06
N TYR A 330 11.65 8.44 16.44
CA TYR A 330 12.47 9.64 16.44
C TYR A 330 11.83 10.68 17.35
N LYS A 331 12.62 11.21 18.27
CA LYS A 331 12.19 12.29 19.16
C LYS A 331 13.03 13.52 18.88
N SER A 332 12.37 14.62 18.56
CA SER A 332 13.00 15.93 18.49
C SER A 332 12.77 16.66 19.81
N SER A 333 13.86 17.11 20.45
CA SER A 333 13.80 18.00 21.62
C SER A 333 14.47 19.32 21.28
N SER A 334 13.86 20.43 21.68
CA SER A 334 14.37 21.79 21.44
C SER A 334 15.24 22.33 22.59
N SER A 335 15.59 21.47 23.55
CA SER A 335 16.34 21.84 24.76
C SER A 335 17.85 21.89 24.51
N SER A 336 18.42 23.08 24.30
CA SER A 336 19.85 23.30 24.02
C SER A 336 20.86 22.93 25.13
N ILE A 337 20.39 22.46 26.29
CA ILE A 337 21.25 22.11 27.45
C ILE A 337 21.38 20.57 27.62
N TYR A 338 20.38 19.78 27.22
CA TYR A 338 20.37 18.31 27.37
C TYR A 338 19.57 17.53 26.29
N GLY A 339 18.86 18.19 25.38
CA GLY A 339 17.98 17.55 24.41
C GLY A 339 18.66 17.41 23.05
N ASN A 340 19.38 16.32 22.83
CA ASN A 340 19.71 15.91 21.47
C ASN A 340 18.47 15.28 20.84
N SER A 341 18.20 15.59 19.57
CA SER A 341 17.28 14.77 18.79
C SER A 341 17.94 13.41 18.53
N TYR A 342 17.22 12.31 18.74
CA TYR A 342 17.78 10.98 18.57
C TYR A 342 16.77 10.03 17.93
N PHE A 343 17.31 9.04 17.23
CA PHE A 343 16.56 7.96 16.63
C PHE A 343 16.79 6.66 17.40
N ASN A 344 15.69 6.00 17.76
CA ASN A 344 15.65 4.76 18.52
C ASN A 344 15.17 3.64 17.62
N PRO A 345 16.09 2.88 16.98
CA PRO A 345 15.70 1.74 16.16
C PRO A 345 15.04 0.63 16.99
N GLU A 346 14.09 -0.04 16.37
CA GLU A 346 13.43 -1.24 16.87
C GLU A 346 13.44 -2.34 15.79
N SER A 347 13.95 -3.51 16.16
CA SER A 347 13.91 -4.70 15.30
C SER A 347 13.44 -5.89 16.12
N ILE A 348 12.37 -6.56 15.68
CA ILE A 348 11.79 -7.72 16.33
C ILE A 348 11.66 -8.84 15.31
N ILE A 349 12.11 -10.03 15.67
CA ILE A 349 11.85 -11.26 14.92
C ILE A 349 11.04 -12.18 15.82
N GLU A 350 9.85 -12.58 15.36
CA GLU A 350 8.98 -13.53 16.04
C GLU A 350 8.83 -14.80 15.21
N TRP A 351 8.89 -15.94 15.87
CA TRP A 351 8.59 -17.25 15.28
C TRP A 351 7.40 -17.86 15.99
N ASN A 352 6.30 -18.00 15.25
CA ASN A 352 5.15 -18.80 15.64
C ASN A 352 5.50 -20.27 15.41
N THR A 353 5.78 -20.98 16.50
CA THR A 353 6.27 -22.36 16.41
C THR A 353 5.15 -23.32 16.01
N PRO A 354 5.47 -24.55 15.56
CA PRO A 354 4.47 -25.59 15.31
C PRO A 354 3.68 -26.01 16.57
N VAL A 355 4.16 -25.67 17.77
CA VAL A 355 3.45 -25.92 19.02
C VAL A 355 2.41 -24.81 19.21
N PRO A 356 1.10 -25.12 19.20
CA PRO A 356 0.06 -24.11 19.30
C PRO A 356 0.24 -23.23 20.55
N GLY A 357 0.28 -21.92 20.34
CA GLY A 357 0.41 -20.95 21.41
C GLY A 357 1.84 -20.64 21.86
N LEU A 358 2.85 -21.43 21.44
CA LEU A 358 4.26 -21.16 21.74
C LEU A 358 4.87 -20.24 20.69
N LYS A 359 5.45 -19.12 21.13
CA LYS A 359 6.15 -18.15 20.29
C LYS A 359 7.53 -17.83 20.84
N LEU A 360 8.50 -17.75 19.94
CA LEU A 360 9.83 -17.23 20.24
C LEU A 360 9.95 -15.82 19.69
N ARG A 361 10.63 -14.94 20.43
CA ARG A 361 10.88 -13.55 20.05
C ARG A 361 12.34 -13.22 20.28
N ILE A 362 12.95 -12.54 19.33
CA ILE A 362 14.24 -11.87 19.48
C ILE A 362 13.99 -10.41 19.18
N TYR A 363 14.52 -9.50 19.99
CA TYR A 363 14.31 -8.08 19.80
C TYR A 363 15.56 -7.27 20.10
N TYR A 364 15.66 -6.16 19.38
CA TYR A 364 16.56 -5.05 19.61
C TYR A 364 15.70 -3.79 19.71
N ARG A 365 15.82 -3.04 20.80
CA ARG A 365 15.06 -1.80 20.99
C ARG A 365 15.93 -0.73 21.66
N GLY A 366 15.93 0.48 21.13
CA GLY A 366 16.42 1.66 21.82
C GLY A 366 15.42 2.11 22.89
N ASP A 367 15.86 2.27 24.13
CA ASP A 367 15.05 2.72 25.26
C ASP A 367 15.63 4.00 25.87
N GLU A 368 14.76 4.91 26.28
CA GLU A 368 15.14 6.19 26.86
C GLU A 368 15.47 5.99 28.34
N SER A 369 16.62 6.48 28.78
CA SER A 369 17.00 6.48 30.19
C SER A 369 17.54 7.85 30.58
N ILE A 370 17.57 8.14 31.87
CA ILE A 370 18.10 9.39 32.42
C ILE A 370 19.57 9.62 32.02
N GLU A 371 20.30 8.55 31.67
CA GLU A 371 21.71 8.59 31.23
C GLU A 371 21.86 8.67 29.70
N GLY A 372 20.77 8.79 28.94
CA GLY A 372 20.75 8.80 27.49
C GLY A 372 20.19 7.51 26.87
N LEU A 373 20.42 7.33 25.57
CA LEU A 373 19.90 6.21 24.78
C LEU A 373 20.55 4.89 25.21
N LYS A 374 19.75 3.91 25.62
CA LYS A 374 20.20 2.55 25.93
C LYS A 374 19.65 1.55 24.93
N HIS A 375 20.53 0.73 24.36
CA HIS A 375 20.11 -0.35 23.48
C HIS A 375 19.87 -1.64 24.29
N LYS A 376 18.70 -2.24 24.12
CA LYS A 376 18.33 -3.52 24.74
C LYS A 376 18.25 -4.58 23.66
N ILE A 377 19.08 -5.62 23.79
CA ILE A 377 18.96 -6.86 23.01
C ILE A 377 18.41 -7.93 23.94
N GLY A 378 17.36 -8.61 23.52
CA GLY A 378 16.76 -9.66 24.32
C GLY A 378 16.12 -10.75 23.51
N THR A 379 15.90 -11.89 24.16
CA THR A 379 15.09 -12.98 23.63
C THR A 379 13.93 -13.23 24.58
N GLY A 380 12.82 -13.74 24.06
CA GLY A 380 11.60 -13.98 24.81
C GLY A 380 10.93 -15.26 24.33
N ILE A 381 10.39 -16.02 25.29
CA ILE A 381 9.56 -17.19 25.02
C ILE A 381 8.20 -16.89 25.62
N SER A 382 7.15 -17.03 24.83
CA SER A 382 5.77 -16.86 25.32
C SER A 382 4.94 -18.09 24.97
N TYR A 383 4.08 -18.50 25.90
CA TYR A 383 3.14 -19.58 25.68
C TYR A 383 1.75 -19.11 26.09
N ARG A 384 0.83 -19.06 25.12
CA ARG A 384 -0.56 -18.70 25.34
C ARG A 384 -1.44 -19.89 24.98
N LYS A 385 -2.30 -20.32 25.92
CA LYS A 385 -3.31 -21.33 25.67
C LYS A 385 -4.69 -20.75 25.96
N GLU A 386 -5.58 -20.86 25.00
CA GLU A 386 -6.98 -20.44 25.12
C GLU A 386 -7.84 -21.65 25.47
N PHE A 387 -8.91 -21.40 26.22
CA PHE A 387 -9.84 -22.42 26.69
C PHE A 387 -11.26 -21.95 26.40
N ASP A 388 -12.08 -22.82 25.83
CA ASP A 388 -13.48 -22.51 25.51
C ASP A 388 -14.34 -22.33 26.76
N SER A 389 -13.90 -22.91 27.90
CA SER A 389 -14.58 -22.77 29.18
C SER A 389 -13.62 -22.75 30.37
N PHE A 390 -14.05 -22.11 31.46
CA PHE A 390 -13.33 -22.11 32.74
C PHE A 390 -13.18 -23.54 33.32
N PHE A 391 -14.09 -24.45 32.97
CA PHE A 391 -14.04 -25.84 33.43
C PHE A 391 -12.90 -26.63 32.77
N ASP A 392 -12.63 -26.39 31.48
CA ASP A 392 -11.54 -27.03 30.75
C ASP A 392 -10.17 -26.62 31.28
N PHE A 393 -10.03 -25.34 31.63
CA PHE A 393 -8.83 -24.83 32.33
C PHE A 393 -8.58 -25.57 33.66
N LYS A 394 -9.60 -25.70 34.51
CA LYS A 394 -9.49 -26.38 35.82
C LYS A 394 -9.16 -27.87 35.66
N LYS A 395 -9.75 -28.53 34.66
CA LYS A 395 -9.49 -29.95 34.36
C LYS A 395 -8.04 -30.19 33.96
N GLU A 396 -7.45 -29.29 33.18
CA GLU A 396 -6.06 -29.41 32.75
C GLU A 396 -5.04 -29.11 33.87
N LEU A 397 -5.31 -28.13 34.74
CA LEU A 397 -4.50 -27.91 35.94
C LEU A 397 -4.45 -29.16 36.83
N ASN A 398 -5.60 -29.78 37.04
CA ASN A 398 -5.72 -30.97 37.87
C ASN A 398 -5.08 -32.22 37.23
N SER A 399 -5.07 -32.33 35.89
CA SER A 399 -4.41 -33.45 35.21
C SER A 399 -2.89 -33.33 35.26
N LYS A 400 -2.33 -32.12 35.06
CA LYS A 400 -0.88 -31.88 35.19
C LYS A 400 -0.36 -32.09 36.61
N ALA A 401 -1.14 -31.73 37.63
CA ALA A 401 -0.79 -32.00 39.04
C ALA A 401 -0.68 -33.51 39.33
N LYS A 402 -1.57 -34.33 38.74
CA LYS A 402 -1.53 -35.80 38.87
C LYS A 402 -0.35 -36.43 38.14
N THR A 403 0.04 -35.92 36.97
CA THR A 403 1.19 -36.45 36.22
C THR A 403 2.52 -36.10 36.89
N ARG A 404 2.64 -34.92 37.52
CA ARG A 404 3.87 -34.51 38.23
C ARG A 404 4.14 -35.35 39.48
N ASN A 405 3.09 -35.77 40.20
CA ASN A 405 3.21 -36.70 41.34
C ASN A 405 3.55 -38.13 40.93
N LYS A 406 3.35 -38.51 39.66
CA LYS A 406 3.65 -39.85 39.17
C LYS A 406 5.13 -40.00 38.76
N ASN A 407 5.78 -38.91 38.35
CA ASN A 407 7.19 -38.89 37.96
C ASN A 407 8.15 -38.55 39.11
N SER A 408 7.65 -38.31 40.32
CA SER A 408 8.44 -38.06 41.54
C SER A 408 8.52 -39.29 42.46
N ILE A 409 8.12 -40.47 41.97
CA ILE A 409 8.12 -41.75 42.71
C ILE A 409 8.89 -42.84 41.92
N GLU A 410 9.67 -42.48 40.91
CA GLU A 410 10.65 -43.40 40.28
C GLU A 410 12.09 -43.00 40.60
#